data_AF-A0A9E2QRU9-F1
#
_entry.id   AF-A0A9E2QRU9-F1
#
_cell.length_a   1.000
_cell.length_b   1.000
_cell.length_c   1.000
_cell.angle_alpha   90.00
_cell.angle_beta   90.00
_cell.angle_gamma   90.00
#
_symmetry.space_group_name_H-M   'P 1'
#
loop_
_entity.id
_entity.type
_entity.pdbx_description
1 polymer ?
#
loop_
_entity_poly.entity_id
_entity_poly.type
_entity_poly.pdbx_seq_one_letter_code
_entity_poly.pdbx_strand_id
1 'polypeptide(L)'
;MLIETKNLKKITDIINSEGCILGLYKNGEVLILSSHLMDIGGDVFYTTTGELLRHYLNGDITLNQLFMLSEDILVTRKLASEKTTHVKADLVSQITFGEEYYTNISYGMKNKNILSYL
;
A
#
# COMPACT_ATOMS: atom_id res chain seq x y z
N MET A 1 -9.53 -8.87 6.40
CA MET A 1 -9.73 -8.33 7.77
C MET A 1 -10.01 -6.84 7.64
N LEU A 2 -11.01 -6.29 8.35
CA LEU A 2 -11.20 -4.84 8.34
C LEU A 2 -10.14 -4.17 9.23
N ILE A 3 -9.43 -3.19 8.69
CA ILE A 3 -8.25 -2.61 9.33
C ILE A 3 -8.64 -1.36 10.11
N GLU A 4 -8.46 -1.40 11.42
CA GLU A 4 -8.62 -0.22 12.26
C GLU A 4 -7.40 0.70 12.19
N THR A 5 -7.51 1.76 11.38
CA THR A 5 -6.41 2.72 11.16
C THR A 5 -5.90 3.44 12.42
N LYS A 6 -6.61 3.40 13.56
CA LYS A 6 -6.23 4.14 14.78
C LYS A 6 -5.03 3.49 15.50
N ASN A 7 -4.84 2.19 15.31
CA ASN A 7 -3.82 1.40 16.01
C ASN A 7 -2.59 1.11 15.13
N LEU A 8 -2.58 1.60 13.88
CA LEU A 8 -1.49 1.35 12.94
C LEU A 8 -0.25 2.15 13.33
N LYS A 9 0.86 1.45 13.54
CA LYS A 9 2.17 2.07 13.71
C LYS A 9 2.85 2.19 12.36
N LYS A 10 3.05 3.43 11.90
CA LYS A 10 3.74 3.68 10.63
C LYS A 10 5.21 3.30 10.73
N ILE A 11 5.68 2.49 9.79
CA ILE A 11 7.10 2.15 9.64
C ILE A 11 7.75 3.18 8.74
N THR A 12 7.23 3.34 7.51
CA THR A 12 7.80 4.25 6.52
C THR A 12 6.82 4.52 5.38
N ASP A 13 7.17 5.48 4.53
CA ASP A 13 6.54 5.72 3.23
C ASP A 13 7.50 5.30 2.12
N ILE A 14 6.93 4.73 1.06
CA ILE A 14 7.55 4.67 -0.25
C ILE A 14 7.04 5.88 -1.03
N ILE A 15 7.95 6.75 -1.45
CA ILE A 15 7.64 8.01 -2.12
C ILE A 15 8.23 8.04 -3.54
N ASN A 16 7.59 8.78 -4.45
CA ASN A 16 8.17 9.26 -5.70
C ASN A 16 8.17 10.81 -5.73
N SER A 17 8.43 11.39 -6.91
CA SER A 17 8.41 12.84 -7.13
C SER A 17 7.04 13.48 -6.91
N GLU A 18 5.96 12.70 -6.94
CA GLU A 18 4.58 13.17 -6.85
C GLU A 18 3.97 12.97 -5.46
N GLY A 19 4.61 12.18 -4.58
CA GLY A 19 4.19 12.01 -3.19
C GLY A 19 4.38 10.59 -2.67
N CYS A 20 3.61 10.24 -1.62
CA CYS A 20 3.58 8.87 -1.11
C CYS A 20 2.82 7.96 -2.07
N ILE A 21 3.51 6.92 -2.54
CA ILE A 21 2.94 5.85 -3.36
C ILE A 21 2.34 4.77 -2.48
N LEU A 22 3.05 4.42 -1.40
CA LEU A 22 2.72 3.29 -0.53
C LEU A 22 3.15 3.57 0.91
N GLY A 23 2.21 3.59 1.83
CA GLY A 23 2.51 3.64 3.27
C GLY A 23 2.69 2.23 3.82
N LEU A 24 3.75 1.99 4.58
CA LEU A 24 4.01 0.73 5.27
C LEU A 24 3.79 0.89 6.78
N TYR A 25 2.97 0.01 7.35
CA TYR A 25 2.57 0.01 8.75
C TYR A 25 2.68 -1.39 9.36
N LYS A 26 2.69 -1.43 10.69
CA LYS A 26 2.50 -2.65 11.49
C LYS A 26 1.27 -2.55 12.37
N ASN A 27 0.58 -3.68 12.50
CA ASN A 27 -0.44 -3.92 13.51
C ASN A 27 -0.10 -5.24 14.25
N GLY A 28 0.64 -5.14 15.35
CA GLY A 28 1.33 -6.30 15.93
C GLY A 28 2.38 -6.82 14.96
N GLU A 29 2.30 -8.12 14.63
CA GLU A 29 3.18 -8.79 13.66
C GLU A 29 2.69 -8.67 12.20
N VAL A 30 1.50 -8.13 11.98
CA VAL A 30 0.90 -8.04 10.64
C VAL A 30 1.41 -6.80 9.91
N LEU A 31 1.92 -6.98 8.69
CA LEU A 31 2.26 -5.89 7.79
C LEU A 31 1.00 -5.37 7.10
N ILE A 32 0.85 -4.05 7.12
CA ILE A 32 -0.28 -3.34 6.53
C ILE A 32 0.27 -2.32 5.55
N LEU A 33 -0.32 -2.26 4.37
CA LEU A 33 -0.06 -1.27 3.34
C LEU A 33 -1.21 -0.28 3.24
N SER A 34 -0.89 0.95 2.86
CA SER A 34 -1.87 1.93 2.41
C SER A 34 -1.52 2.46 1.03
N SER A 35 -2.50 2.48 0.13
CA SER A 35 -2.37 3.07 -1.21
C SER A 35 -3.36 4.20 -1.38
N HIS A 36 -2.96 5.25 -2.08
CA HIS A 36 -3.84 6.37 -2.40
C HIS A 36 -4.77 6.03 -3.57
N LEU A 37 -5.98 6.59 -3.57
CA LEU A 37 -6.95 6.44 -4.64
C LEU A 37 -7.09 7.75 -5.43
N MET A 38 -7.10 7.68 -6.76
CA MET A 38 -7.14 8.86 -7.64
C MET A 38 -8.49 9.58 -7.62
N ASP A 39 -9.58 8.88 -7.97
CA ASP A 39 -10.87 9.52 -8.24
C ASP A 39 -11.67 9.77 -6.97
N ILE A 40 -11.94 8.71 -6.21
CA ILE A 40 -12.71 8.83 -4.97
C ILE A 40 -11.86 9.46 -3.86
N GLY A 41 -10.53 9.46 -3.98
CA GLY A 41 -9.62 10.02 -2.99
C GLY A 41 -9.51 9.20 -1.70
N GLY A 42 -8.51 9.56 -0.89
CA GLY A 42 -8.23 8.90 0.38
C GLY A 42 -7.39 7.63 0.23
N ASP A 43 -7.13 6.97 1.36
CA ASP A 43 -6.21 5.85 1.41
C ASP A 43 -6.96 4.55 1.67
N VAL A 44 -6.63 3.51 0.92
CA VAL A 44 -7.11 2.15 1.13
C VAL A 44 -6.06 1.33 1.86
N PHE A 45 -6.48 0.64 2.92
CA PHE A 45 -5.62 -0.17 3.79
C PHE A 45 -5.86 -1.66 3.55
N TYR A 46 -4.78 -2.42 3.41
CA TYR A 46 -4.80 -3.86 3.15
C TYR A 46 -3.57 -4.54 3.75
N THR A 47 -3.68 -5.82 4.07
CA THR A 47 -2.62 -6.69 4.59
C THR A 47 -1.63 -7.05 3.50
N THR A 48 -0.40 -7.37 3.90
CA THR A 48 0.61 -7.92 2.99
C THR A 48 1.53 -8.88 3.74
N THR A 49 2.33 -9.62 2.99
CA THR A 49 3.43 -10.43 3.52
C THR A 49 4.76 -9.82 3.14
N GLY A 50 5.83 -10.15 3.89
CA GLY A 50 7.18 -9.71 3.54
C GLY A 50 7.62 -10.23 2.17
N GLU A 51 7.18 -11.43 1.78
CA GLU A 51 7.45 -12.01 0.46
C GLU A 51 6.79 -11.20 -0.67
N LEU A 52 5.50 -10.91 -0.54
CA LEU A 52 4.78 -10.16 -1.57
C LEU A 52 5.32 -8.74 -1.71
N LEU A 53 5.65 -8.09 -0.60
CA LEU A 53 6.30 -6.79 -0.62
C LEU A 53 7.70 -6.84 -1.24
N ARG A 54 8.49 -7.91 -1.00
CA ARG A 54 9.79 -8.10 -1.66
C ARG A 54 9.66 -8.20 -3.18
N HIS A 55 8.67 -8.92 -3.70
CA HIS A 55 8.41 -8.97 -5.14
C HIS A 55 8.15 -7.58 -5.73
N TYR A 56 7.33 -6.75 -5.05
CA TYR A 56 7.10 -5.39 -5.50
C TYR A 56 8.38 -4.55 -5.48
N LEU A 57 9.16 -4.61 -4.39
CA LEU A 57 10.39 -3.84 -4.23
C LEU A 57 11.51 -4.24 -5.22
N ASN A 58 11.51 -5.49 -5.67
CA ASN A 58 12.42 -5.97 -6.72
C ASN A 58 11.96 -5.56 -8.13
N GLY A 59 10.72 -5.08 -8.28
CA GLY A 59 10.12 -4.76 -9.58
C GLY A 59 9.54 -5.96 -10.30
N ASP A 60 9.26 -7.06 -9.60
CA ASP A 60 8.66 -8.26 -10.20
C ASP A 60 7.17 -8.08 -10.47
N ILE A 61 6.50 -7.24 -9.67
CA ILE A 61 5.07 -6.95 -9.74
C ILE A 61 4.81 -5.43 -9.64
N THR A 62 3.68 -4.99 -10.20
CA THR A 62 3.18 -3.62 -10.07
C THR A 62 2.45 -3.41 -8.75
N LEU A 63 2.14 -2.15 -8.41
CA LEU A 63 1.36 -1.84 -7.22
C LEU A 63 -0.07 -2.42 -7.27
N ASN A 64 -0.70 -2.44 -8.45
CA ASN A 64 -2.01 -3.08 -8.65
C ASN A 64 -1.96 -4.59 -8.38
N GLN A 65 -0.89 -5.24 -8.82
CA GLN A 65 -0.68 -6.66 -8.55
C GLN A 65 -0.43 -6.91 -7.07
N LEU A 66 0.41 -6.11 -6.41
CA LEU A 66 0.61 -6.16 -4.95
C LEU A 66 -0.73 -6.02 -4.20
N PHE A 67 -1.54 -5.04 -4.58
CA PHE A 67 -2.86 -4.84 -4.01
C PHE A 67 -3.76 -6.06 -4.25
N MET A 68 -3.87 -6.57 -5.47
CA MET A 68 -4.76 -7.70 -5.79
C MET A 68 -4.32 -9.03 -5.17
N LEU A 69 -3.01 -9.28 -5.07
CA LEU A 69 -2.45 -10.48 -4.48
C LEU A 69 -2.50 -10.51 -2.95
N SER A 70 -2.78 -9.39 -2.29
CA SER A 70 -3.07 -9.38 -0.85
C SER A 70 -4.29 -10.27 -0.51
N GLU A 71 -4.37 -10.76 0.72
CA GLU A 71 -5.45 -11.70 1.09
C GLU A 71 -6.82 -11.03 1.26
N ASP A 72 -6.85 -9.71 1.46
CA ASP A 72 -8.10 -9.01 1.77
C ASP A 72 -9.07 -8.96 0.59
N ILE A 73 -10.31 -9.40 0.80
CA ILE A 73 -11.40 -9.23 -0.16
C ILE A 73 -12.12 -7.90 0.07
N LEU A 74 -12.30 -7.54 1.35
CA LEU A 74 -12.87 -6.27 1.78
C LEU A 74 -11.79 -5.43 2.42
N VAL A 75 -11.71 -4.17 2.01
CA VAL A 75 -10.66 -3.23 2.43
C VAL A 75 -11.26 -1.98 3.05
N THR A 76 -10.53 -1.39 4.00
CA THR A 76 -10.94 -0.16 4.66
C THR A 76 -10.38 1.03 3.88
N ARG A 77 -11.27 1.90 3.39
CA ARG A 77 -10.91 3.21 2.85
C ARG A 77 -11.09 4.26 3.93
N LYS A 78 -10.11 5.15 4.07
CA LYS A 78 -10.17 6.31 4.95
C LYS A 78 -10.02 7.59 4.14
N LEU A 79 -10.97 8.51 4.29
CA LEU A 79 -10.89 9.87 3.76
C LEU A 79 -11.16 10.84 4.92
N ALA A 80 -10.16 11.64 5.29
CA ALA A 80 -10.22 12.50 6.47
C ALA A 80 -10.64 11.71 7.74
N SER A 81 -11.81 12.03 8.32
CA SER A 81 -12.41 11.35 9.47
C SER A 81 -13.31 10.17 9.10
N GLU A 82 -13.71 10.04 7.84
CA GLU A 82 -14.62 9.01 7.36
C GLU A 82 -13.91 7.70 7.07
N LYS A 83 -14.59 6.59 7.40
CA LYS A 83 -14.14 5.23 7.11
C LYS A 83 -15.26 4.47 6.43
N THR A 84 -14.94 3.86 5.30
CA THR A 84 -15.87 3.06 4.52
C THR A 84 -15.23 1.73 4.16
N THR A 85 -16.07 0.72 3.90
CA THR A 85 -15.64 -0.62 3.49
C THR A 85 -15.98 -0.81 2.02
N HIS A 86 -15.04 -1.35 1.25
CA HIS A 86 -15.17 -1.56 -0.19
C HIS A 86 -14.71 -2.96 -0.57
N VAL A 87 -15.22 -3.48 -1.68
CA VAL A 87 -14.66 -4.67 -2.31
C VAL A 87 -13.36 -4.28 -3.00
N LYS A 88 -12.29 -5.02 -2.73
CA LYS A 88 -10.95 -4.72 -3.23
C LYS A 88 -10.90 -4.63 -4.76
N ALA A 89 -11.57 -5.57 -5.43
CA ALA A 89 -11.59 -5.64 -6.89
C ALA A 89 -12.16 -4.38 -7.55
N ASP A 90 -13.07 -3.66 -6.88
CA ASP A 90 -13.69 -2.44 -7.41
C ASP A 90 -12.75 -1.22 -7.32
N LEU A 91 -11.67 -1.31 -6.54
CA LEU A 91 -10.74 -0.22 -6.28
C LEU A 91 -9.40 -0.35 -7.02
N VAL A 92 -9.06 -1.51 -7.58
CA VAL A 92 -7.73 -1.75 -8.18
C VAL A 92 -7.40 -0.74 -9.28
N SER A 93 -8.36 -0.40 -10.14
CA SER A 93 -8.14 0.56 -11.22
C SER A 93 -8.03 2.01 -10.75
N GLN A 94 -8.32 2.26 -9.47
CA GLN A 94 -8.27 3.60 -8.87
C GLN A 94 -7.00 3.83 -8.06
N ILE A 95 -6.15 2.82 -7.87
CA ILE A 95 -4.90 2.97 -7.13
C ILE A 95 -3.97 3.92 -7.88
N THR A 96 -3.60 5.03 -7.25
CA THR A 96 -2.62 5.97 -7.80
C THR A 96 -1.29 5.25 -8.01
N PHE A 97 -0.69 5.42 -9.19
CA PHE A 97 0.52 4.68 -9.61
C PHE A 97 0.34 3.15 -9.64
N GLY A 98 -0.89 2.67 -9.80
CA GLY A 98 -1.20 1.25 -9.78
C GLY A 98 -0.42 0.41 -10.81
N GLU A 99 -0.16 0.96 -11.99
CA GLU A 99 0.58 0.27 -13.05
C GLU A 99 2.11 0.41 -12.93
N GLU A 100 2.60 1.23 -11.98
CA GLU A 100 4.02 1.49 -11.83
C GLU A 100 4.75 0.36 -11.08
N TYR A 101 5.99 0.11 -11.51
CA TYR A 101 6.92 -0.74 -10.79
C TYR A 101 7.74 0.09 -9.81
N TYR A 102 8.13 -0.50 -8.68
CA TYR A 102 9.04 0.15 -7.73
C TYR A 102 10.37 0.55 -8.37
N THR A 103 10.83 -0.20 -9.38
CA THR A 103 12.07 0.09 -10.10
C THR A 103 12.04 1.44 -10.82
N ASN A 104 10.86 1.92 -11.24
CA ASN A 104 10.67 3.19 -11.92
C ASN A 104 10.83 4.40 -10.99
N ILE A 105 10.74 4.20 -9.67
CA ILE A 105 11.04 5.25 -8.69
C ILE A 105 12.52 5.63 -8.81
N SER A 106 12.81 6.94 -8.81
CA SER A 106 14.19 7.43 -8.85
C SER A 106 15.02 6.93 -7.67
N TYR A 107 16.26 6.51 -7.90
CA TYR A 107 17.11 5.91 -6.86
C TYR A 107 17.26 6.77 -5.60
N GLY A 108 17.32 8.10 -5.74
CA GLY A 108 17.40 9.03 -4.61
C GLY A 108 16.15 9.09 -3.71
N MET A 109 15.01 8.57 -4.19
CA MET A 109 13.74 8.55 -3.46
C MET A 109 13.45 7.19 -2.80
N LYS A 110 14.19 6.15 -3.17
CA LYS A 110 14.01 4.80 -2.62
C LYS A 110 14.46 4.76 -1.16
N ASN A 111 13.59 4.26 -0.28
CA ASN A 111 13.98 3.96 1.08
C ASN A 111 14.87 2.71 1.10
N LYS A 112 16.18 2.92 1.33
CA LYS A 112 17.20 1.87 1.34
C LYS A 112 17.05 0.86 2.47
N ASN A 113 16.33 1.21 3.54
CA ASN A 113 16.16 0.38 4.72
C ASN A 113 14.84 -0.39 4.72
N ILE A 114 14.00 -0.26 3.68
CA ILE A 114 12.68 -0.89 3.69
C ILE A 114 12.76 -2.42 3.87
N LEU A 115 13.81 -3.05 3.33
CA LEU A 115 14.05 -4.48 3.45
C LEU A 115 14.43 -4.94 4.86
N SER A 116 14.97 -4.05 5.72
CA SER A 116 15.31 -4.44 7.10
C SER A 116 14.08 -4.61 8.01
N TYR A 117 12.89 -4.28 7.51
CA TYR A 117 11.62 -4.42 8.23
C TYR A 117 10.82 -5.66 7.81
N LEU A 118 11.32 -6.42 6.84
CA LEU A 118 10.71 -7.62 6.24
C LEU A 118 11.45 -8.90 6.59
#